data_AF-A0A1B6EMM8-F1
#
_entry.id   AF-A0A1B6EMM8-F1
#
_cell.length_a   1.000
_cell.length_b   1.000
_cell.length_c   1.000
_cell.angle_alpha   90.00
_cell.angle_beta   90.00
_cell.angle_gamma   90.00
#
_symmetry.space_group_name_H-M   'P 1'
#
loop_
_entity.id
_entity.type
_entity.pdbx_description
1 polymer ?
#
loop_
_entity_poly.entity_id
_entity_poly.type
_entity_poly.pdbx_seq_one_letter_code
_entity_poly.pdbx_strand_id
1 'polypeptide(L)'
;SPTSAISAEASGVADRVQDTAERYAALVEQSDALAQLLQASRAGLRHLVLTYQHLQAWMESMDQRLTKYRVLAVHTDKLLQQMEDLADLTEEVANHQGDVDSTVDSGLE
;
A
#
# COMPACT_ATOMS: atom_id res chain seq x y z
N SER A 1 -25.60 48.45 38.68
CA SER A 1 -25.03 49.60 37.95
C SER A 1 -24.68 49.21 36.54
N PRO A 2 -24.76 50.12 35.55
CA PRO A 2 -24.46 49.84 34.14
C PRO A 2 -23.08 49.20 33.91
N THR A 3 -22.08 49.52 34.74
CA THR A 3 -20.74 48.90 34.72
C THR A 3 -20.75 47.38 34.95
N SER A 4 -21.67 46.86 35.76
CA SER A 4 -21.79 45.42 36.04
C SER A 4 -22.37 44.65 34.84
N ALA A 5 -23.25 45.28 34.06
CA ALA A 5 -23.83 44.69 32.85
C ALA A 5 -22.78 44.59 31.74
N ILE A 6 -21.97 45.64 31.54
CA ILE A 6 -20.88 45.66 30.57
C ILE A 6 -19.82 44.58 30.89
N SER A 7 -19.51 44.38 32.17
CA SER A 7 -18.58 43.32 32.59
C SER A 7 -19.10 41.91 32.33
N ALA A 8 -20.41 41.68 32.50
CA ALA A 8 -21.02 40.37 32.23
C ALA A 8 -21.07 40.06 30.73
N GLU A 9 -21.37 41.07 29.91
CA GLU A 9 -21.30 40.94 28.44
C GLU A 9 -19.87 40.68 27.96
N ALA A 10 -18.87 41.38 28.51
CA ALA A 10 -17.46 41.14 28.20
C ALA A 10 -17.01 39.71 28.58
N SER A 11 -17.45 39.19 29.73
CA SER A 11 -17.19 37.80 30.13
C SER A 11 -17.82 36.81 29.16
N GLY A 12 -19.09 37.02 28.78
CA GLY A 12 -19.79 36.14 27.85
C GLY A 12 -19.19 36.14 26.43
N VAL A 13 -18.59 37.26 26.00
CA VAL A 13 -17.82 37.30 24.75
C VAL A 13 -16.51 36.54 24.89
N ALA A 14 -15.79 36.70 26.01
CA ALA A 14 -14.55 35.98 26.27
C ALA A 14 -14.76 34.45 26.29
N ASP A 15 -15.83 33.98 26.94
CA ASP A 15 -16.18 32.56 27.00
C ASP A 15 -16.45 31.98 25.60
N ARG A 16 -17.14 32.73 24.73
CA ARG A 16 -17.42 32.32 23.35
C ARG A 16 -16.16 32.29 22.48
N VAL A 17 -15.27 33.26 22.65
CA VAL A 17 -13.99 33.30 21.93
C VAL A 17 -13.14 32.10 22.34
N GLN A 18 -13.11 31.77 23.63
CA GLN A 18 -12.38 30.60 24.14
C GLN A 18 -12.97 29.29 23.60
N ASP A 19 -14.28 29.08 23.70
CA ASP A 19 -14.94 27.88 23.14
C ASP A 19 -14.70 27.74 21.63
N THR A 20 -14.72 28.85 20.88
CA THR A 20 -14.43 28.83 19.45
C THR A 20 -12.96 28.49 19.18
N ALA A 21 -12.03 29.02 19.97
CA ALA A 21 -10.61 28.73 19.86
C ALA A 21 -10.29 27.25 20.17
N GLU A 22 -10.91 26.70 21.21
CA GLU A 22 -10.77 25.29 21.58
C GLU A 22 -11.31 24.36 20.47
N ARG A 23 -12.46 24.68 19.89
CA ARG A 23 -13.01 23.93 18.74
C ARG A 23 -12.13 24.02 17.50
N TYR A 24 -11.55 25.19 17.23
CA TYR A 24 -10.63 25.36 16.11
C TYR A 24 -9.35 24.54 16.33
N ALA A 25 -8.80 24.54 17.55
CA ALA A 25 -7.64 23.73 17.89
C ALA A 25 -7.91 22.23 17.69
N ALA A 26 -9.06 21.74 18.17
CA ALA A 26 -9.47 20.35 17.97
C ALA A 26 -9.68 20.00 16.48
N LEU A 27 -10.20 20.92 15.68
CA LEU A 27 -10.36 20.73 14.25
C LEU A 27 -9.02 20.64 13.52
N VAL A 28 -8.06 21.50 13.88
CA VAL A 28 -6.71 21.46 13.31
C VAL A 28 -6.04 20.13 13.63
N GLU A 29 -6.13 19.66 14.89
CA GLU A 29 -5.59 18.36 15.30
C GLU A 29 -6.19 17.20 14.50
N GLN A 30 -7.52 17.20 14.31
CA GLN A 30 -8.20 16.18 13.50
C GLN A 30 -7.79 16.25 12.02
N SER A 31 -7.61 17.46 11.48
CA SER A 31 -7.15 17.65 10.11
C SER A 31 -5.73 17.12 9.92
N ASP A 32 -4.84 17.36 10.87
CA ASP A 32 -3.46 16.87 10.84
C ASP A 32 -3.42 15.33 10.93
N ALA A 33 -4.24 14.74 11.80
CA ALA A 33 -4.38 13.28 11.90
C ALA A 33 -4.88 12.67 10.58
N LEU A 34 -5.88 13.28 9.95
CA LEU A 34 -6.39 12.84 8.65
C LEU A 34 -5.33 12.99 7.54
N ALA A 35 -4.58 14.10 7.53
CA ALA A 35 -3.51 14.32 6.57
C ALA A 35 -2.43 13.25 6.68
N GLN A 36 -2.04 12.87 7.91
CA GLN A 36 -1.09 11.80 8.15
C GLN A 36 -1.61 10.44 7.65
N LEU A 37 -2.88 10.12 7.91
CA LEU A 37 -3.51 8.89 7.44
C LEU A 37 -3.57 8.82 5.91
N LEU A 38 -3.99 9.92 5.26
CA LEU A 38 -4.03 9.99 3.79
C LEU A 38 -2.63 9.87 3.17
N GLN A 39 -1.61 10.46 3.81
CA GLN A 39 -0.23 10.34 3.35
C GLN A 39 0.28 8.91 3.48
N ALA A 40 -0.01 8.22 4.59
CA ALA A 40 0.33 6.82 4.80
C ALA A 40 -0.37 5.91 3.76
N SER A 41 -1.69 6.09 3.59
CA SER A 41 -2.48 5.35 2.59
C SER A 41 -1.95 5.54 1.17
N ARG A 42 -1.58 6.77 0.79
CA ARG A 42 -0.99 7.06 -0.53
C ARG A 42 0.35 6.35 -0.71
N ALA A 43 1.18 6.28 0.35
CA ALA A 43 2.45 5.58 0.30
C ALA A 43 2.25 4.07 0.15
N GLY A 44 1.37 3.47 0.95
CA GLY A 44 1.01 2.05 0.87
C GLY A 44 0.47 1.66 -0.51
N LEU A 45 -0.50 2.43 -1.04
CA LEU A 45 -1.04 2.22 -2.39
C LEU A 45 0.03 2.29 -3.48
N ARG A 46 0.97 3.24 -3.38
CA ARG A 46 2.07 3.33 -4.34
C ARG A 46 2.96 2.11 -4.26
N HIS A 47 3.28 1.64 -3.05
CA HIS A 47 4.10 0.46 -2.85
C HIS A 47 3.43 -0.78 -3.43
N LEU A 48 2.14 -1.00 -3.11
CA LEU A 48 1.31 -2.08 -3.64
C LEU A 48 1.27 -2.10 -5.18
N VAL A 49 1.06 -0.95 -5.82
CA VAL A 49 1.02 -0.87 -7.28
C VAL A 49 2.36 -1.29 -7.91
N LEU A 50 3.48 -0.86 -7.32
CA LEU A 50 4.81 -1.18 -7.84
C LEU A 50 5.15 -2.66 -7.67
N THR A 51 4.87 -3.23 -6.49
CA THR A 51 5.13 -4.66 -6.21
C THR A 51 4.24 -5.56 -7.08
N TYR A 52 2.97 -5.21 -7.23
CA TYR A 52 2.06 -5.89 -8.14
C TYR A 52 2.53 -5.86 -9.61
N GLN A 53 2.92 -4.69 -10.13
CA GLN A 53 3.39 -4.57 -11.50
C GLN A 53 4.67 -5.39 -11.75
N HIS A 54 5.58 -5.42 -10.78
CA HIS A 54 6.78 -6.25 -10.84
C HIS A 54 6.41 -7.75 -10.90
N LEU A 55 5.54 -8.20 -9.99
CA LEU A 55 5.09 -9.59 -9.95
C LEU A 55 4.36 -10.00 -11.23
N GLN A 56 3.50 -9.12 -11.76
CA GLN A 56 2.80 -9.36 -13.02
C GLN A 56 3.78 -9.56 -14.18
N ALA A 57 4.75 -8.66 -14.34
CA ALA A 57 5.75 -8.76 -15.40
C ALA A 57 6.58 -10.05 -15.29
N TRP A 58 6.91 -10.46 -14.07
CA TRP A 58 7.59 -11.73 -13.82
C TRP A 58 6.71 -12.93 -14.21
N MET A 59 5.45 -12.97 -13.78
CA MET A 59 4.51 -14.04 -14.14
C MET A 59 4.33 -14.17 -15.66
N GLU A 60 4.21 -13.04 -16.37
CA GLU A 60 4.11 -13.03 -17.84
C GLU A 60 5.38 -13.58 -18.51
N SER A 61 6.56 -13.25 -17.99
CA SER A 61 7.84 -13.80 -18.47
C SER A 61 7.93 -15.31 -18.19
N MET A 62 7.50 -15.76 -17.01
CA MET A 62 7.49 -17.16 -16.63
C MET A 62 6.54 -17.99 -17.50
N ASP A 63 5.33 -17.48 -17.77
CA ASP A 63 4.37 -18.12 -18.66
C ASP A 63 4.90 -18.29 -20.09
N GLN A 64 5.59 -17.27 -20.62
CA GLN A 64 6.25 -17.35 -21.93
C GLN A 64 7.34 -18.42 -21.97
N ARG A 65 8.14 -18.54 -20.89
CA ARG A 65 9.18 -19.57 -20.77
C ARG A 65 8.55 -20.96 -20.70
N LEU A 66 7.56 -21.17 -19.84
CA LEU A 66 6.84 -22.43 -19.69
C LEU A 66 6.14 -22.86 -20.98
N THR A 67 5.58 -21.92 -21.73
CA THR A 67 4.90 -22.20 -23.01
C THR A 67 5.84 -22.87 -24.04
N LYS A 68 7.15 -22.56 -24.01
CA LYS A 68 8.14 -23.20 -24.91
C LYS A 68 8.30 -24.70 -24.65
N TYR A 69 8.03 -25.15 -23.42
CA TYR A 69 8.16 -26.54 -23.00
C TYR A 69 6.85 -27.35 -23.14
N ARG A 70 5.74 -26.71 -23.52
CA ARG A 70 4.46 -27.41 -23.77
C ARG A 70 4.54 -28.38 -24.96
N VAL A 71 5.45 -28.14 -25.90
CA VAL A 71 5.73 -29.07 -27.01
C VAL A 71 6.91 -29.95 -26.62
N LEU A 72 6.63 -31.25 -26.44
CA LEU A 72 7.63 -32.24 -26.09
C LEU A 72 8.57 -32.49 -27.26
N ALA A 73 9.87 -32.54 -26.97
CA ALA A 73 10.85 -32.93 -27.97
C ALA A 73 10.70 -34.41 -28.34
N VAL A 74 10.92 -34.74 -29.62
CA VAL A 74 10.87 -36.13 -30.09
C VAL A 74 12.16 -36.89 -29.75
N HIS A 75 13.25 -36.17 -29.55
CA HIS A 75 14.57 -36.74 -29.24
C HIS A 75 14.81 -36.77 -27.73
N THR A 76 15.24 -37.93 -27.22
CA THR A 76 15.38 -38.21 -25.77
C THR A 76 16.39 -37.31 -25.06
N ASP A 77 17.49 -36.95 -25.74
CA ASP A 77 18.48 -35.97 -25.26
C ASP A 77 17.86 -34.59 -25.05
N LYS A 78 17.01 -34.15 -25.98
CA LYS A 78 16.28 -32.88 -25.86
C LYS A 78 15.19 -32.94 -24.79
N LEU A 79 14.56 -34.09 -24.60
CA LEU A 79 13.58 -34.29 -23.51
C LEU A 79 14.23 -34.18 -22.13
N LEU A 80 15.41 -34.77 -21.95
CA LEU A 80 16.17 -34.65 -20.70
C LEU A 80 16.53 -33.19 -20.39
N GLN A 81 16.99 -32.44 -21.41
CA GLN A 81 17.25 -31.01 -21.25
C GLN A 81 15.98 -30.23 -20.88
N GLN A 82 14.85 -30.50 -21.53
CA GLN A 82 13.58 -29.86 -21.18
C GLN A 82 13.15 -30.15 -19.73
N MET A 83 13.43 -31.35 -19.21
CA MET A 83 13.14 -31.70 -17.82
C MET A 83 14.04 -30.96 -16.83
N GLU A 84 15.33 -30.81 -17.14
CA GLU A 84 16.27 -30.03 -16.32
C GLU A 84 15.86 -28.55 -16.30
N ASP A 85 15.61 -27.95 -17.46
CA ASP A 85 15.16 -26.57 -17.57
C ASP A 85 13.84 -26.34 -16.79
N LEU A 86 12.89 -27.29 -16.82
CA LEU A 86 11.64 -27.20 -16.06
C LEU A 86 11.85 -27.31 -14.55
N ALA A 87 12.84 -28.08 -14.11
CA ALA A 87 13.19 -28.16 -12.69
C ALA A 87 13.74 -26.80 -12.20
N ASP A 88 14.63 -26.19 -12.97
CA ASP A 88 15.17 -24.86 -12.68
C ASP A 88 14.07 -23.78 -12.63
N LEU A 89 13.11 -23.82 -13.57
CA LEU A 89 11.96 -22.91 -13.56
C LEU A 89 11.08 -23.11 -12.33
N THR A 90 10.92 -24.35 -11.87
CA THR A 90 10.14 -24.67 -10.67
C THR A 90 10.82 -24.13 -9.42
N GLU A 91 12.14 -24.24 -9.33
CA GLU A 91 12.93 -23.65 -8.25
C GLU A 91 12.84 -22.12 -8.27
N GLU A 92 12.92 -21.50 -9.45
CA GLU A 92 12.76 -20.05 -9.60
C GLU A 92 11.37 -19.57 -9.12
N VAL A 93 10.30 -20.30 -9.44
CA VAL A 93 8.95 -20.01 -8.95
C VAL A 93 8.88 -20.10 -7.43
N ALA A 94 9.49 -21.13 -6.82
CA ALA A 94 9.52 -21.27 -5.37
C ALA A 94 10.27 -20.11 -4.69
N ASN A 95 11.36 -19.64 -5.30
CA ASN A 95 12.15 -18.52 -4.77
C ASN A 95 11.42 -17.16 -4.87
N HIS A 96 10.50 -16.99 -5.82
CA HIS A 96 9.69 -15.76 -5.95
C HIS A 96 8.49 -15.71 -4.99
N GLN A 97 8.28 -16.74 -4.15
CA GLN A 97 7.22 -16.73 -3.13
C GLN A 97 7.35 -15.52 -2.19
N GLY A 98 8.58 -15.10 -1.85
CA GLY A 98 8.81 -13.92 -1.00
C GLY A 98 8.33 -12.60 -1.63
N ASP A 99 8.41 -12.47 -2.95
CA ASP A 99 7.93 -11.27 -3.65
C ASP A 99 6.39 -11.23 -3.69
N VAL A 100 5.75 -12.40 -3.77
CA VAL A 100 4.30 -12.55 -3.63
C VAL A 100 3.87 -12.14 -2.23
N ASP A 101 4.52 -12.70 -1.20
CA ASP A 101 4.19 -12.42 0.19
C ASP A 101 4.39 -10.92 0.51
N SER A 102 5.49 -10.31 0.04
CA SER A 102 5.73 -8.88 0.16
C SER A 102 4.67 -8.02 -0.52
N THR A 103 4.15 -8.45 -1.68
CA THR A 103 3.05 -7.75 -2.38
C THR A 103 1.76 -7.84 -1.56
N VAL A 104 1.47 -8.99 -0.95
CA VAL A 104 0.30 -9.21 -0.10
C VAL A 104 0.39 -8.35 1.16
N ASP A 105 1.54 -8.33 1.83
CA ASP A 105 1.77 -7.53 3.04
C ASP A 105 1.59 -6.03 2.74
N SER A 106 2.10 -5.56 1.60
CA SER A 106 1.93 -4.17 1.13
C SER A 106 0.47 -3.76 0.91
N GLY A 107 -0.43 -4.73 0.73
CA GLY A 107 -1.87 -4.48 0.58
C GLY A 107 -2.66 -4.59 1.88
N LEU A 108 -2.05 -5.12 2.94
CA LEU A 108 -2.66 -5.27 4.27
C LEU A 108 -2.27 -4.11 5.22
N GLU A 109 -1.12 -3.47 4.99
CA GLU A 109 -0.68 -2.23 5.66
C GLU A 109 -1.39 -0.97 5.14
#